data_AF-A0AAF3EQD8-F1
#
_entry.id   AF-A0AAF3EQD8-F1
#
_cell.length_a   1.000
_cell.length_b   1.000
_cell.length_c   1.000
_cell.angle_alpha   90.00
_cell.angle_beta   90.00
_cell.angle_gamma   90.00
#
_symmetry.space_group_name_H-M   'P 1'
#
loop_
_entity.id
_entity.type
_entity.pdbx_description
1 polymer ?
#
loop_
_entity_poly.entity_id
_entity_poly.type
_entity_poly.pdbx_seq_one_letter_code
_entity_poly.pdbx_strand_id
1 'polypeptide(L)'
;MEIELYVYLQDDTGGVGGFKTFTFGATSTVDDLMGQIRDVFHIPLQHQEVYLVRAGTETKNETLEQLKSGTLQKVNVTNESNIVVKHGDLPWGPLYKKCVEIAMKSSGRERMLNAQEAVKLHMRLMKKMEETKYNVKCHHFGSRAWSNSGKGQPPDIKELYCYKLLELIDVGPHSQFILPKKVVDSKTSMYIATEWNDDFVPISSIKEEKDVSVEVLVQLLLLGAFLFIDDLHPDNCGQWKDTKDAAITPEKKSEREQKDFATNSPRMFIPSVPLSKQQQL
;
A
#
# COMPACT_ATOMS: atom_id res chain seq x y z
N MET A 1 -12.36 -5.30 31.31
CA MET A 1 -10.90 -5.51 31.36
C MET A 1 -10.45 -5.79 29.95
N GLU A 2 -9.51 -4.99 29.44
CA GLU A 2 -8.92 -5.18 28.12
C GLU A 2 -7.60 -5.94 28.27
N ILE A 3 -7.32 -6.78 27.28
CA ILE A 3 -6.07 -7.54 27.19
C ILE A 3 -5.31 -7.07 25.96
N GLU A 4 -4.09 -6.60 26.16
CA GLU A 4 -3.17 -6.21 25.08
C GLU A 4 -2.16 -7.32 24.86
N LEU A 5 -2.11 -7.87 23.64
CA LEU A 5 -1.27 -9.01 23.28
C LEU A 5 -0.26 -8.65 22.22
N TYR A 6 0.99 -9.02 22.47
CA TYR A 6 2.07 -8.96 21.48
C TYR A 6 2.13 -10.28 20.73
N VAL A 7 1.83 -10.23 19.43
CA VAL A 7 1.89 -11.40 18.55
C VAL A 7 3.13 -11.30 17.67
N TYR A 8 4.03 -12.27 17.80
CA TYR A 8 5.27 -12.39 17.05
C TYR A 8 5.13 -13.44 15.95
N LEU A 9 5.60 -13.12 14.76
CA LEU A 9 5.78 -14.08 13.68
C LEU A 9 7.13 -14.75 13.85
N GLN A 10 7.14 -16.08 13.86
CA GLN A 10 8.35 -16.87 13.95
C GLN A 10 8.48 -17.79 12.73
N ASP A 11 9.66 -17.81 12.13
CA ASP A 11 9.98 -18.74 11.05
C ASP A 11 10.33 -20.14 11.59
N ASP A 12 10.59 -21.07 10.68
CA ASP A 12 10.95 -22.46 10.99
C ASP A 12 12.32 -22.61 11.68
N THR A 13 13.15 -21.56 11.68
CA THR A 13 14.45 -21.52 12.35
C THR A 13 14.38 -20.88 13.74
N GLY A 14 13.20 -20.39 14.14
CA GLY A 14 13.00 -19.67 15.38
C GLY A 14 13.27 -18.16 15.29
N GLY A 15 13.59 -17.64 14.10
CA GLY A 15 13.80 -16.22 13.84
C GLY A 15 12.49 -15.44 13.94
N VAL A 16 12.52 -14.31 14.63
CA VAL A 16 11.35 -13.41 14.75
C VAL A 16 11.30 -12.51 13.52
N GLY A 17 10.33 -12.73 12.65
CA GLY A 17 10.15 -11.99 11.40
C GLY A 17 9.46 -10.65 11.57
N GLY A 18 8.60 -10.50 12.57
CA GLY A 18 7.87 -9.27 12.85
C GLY A 18 6.93 -9.43 14.03
N PHE A 19 6.34 -8.34 14.51
CA PHE A 19 5.32 -8.40 15.56
C PHE A 19 4.20 -7.39 15.32
N LYS A 20 3.04 -7.66 15.90
CA LYS A 20 1.94 -6.70 15.98
C LYS A 20 1.20 -6.86 17.30
N THR A 21 0.71 -5.74 17.80
CA THR A 21 -0.11 -5.67 19.00
C THR A 21 -1.58 -5.74 18.65
N PHE A 22 -2.34 -6.44 19.49
CA PHE A 22 -3.79 -6.60 19.37
C PHE A 22 -4.45 -6.36 20.73
N THR A 23 -5.65 -5.78 20.71
CA THR A 23 -6.43 -5.50 21.92
C THR A 23 -7.71 -6.32 21.89
N PHE A 24 -7.98 -7.01 23.00
CA PHE A 24 -9.11 -7.91 23.15
C PHE A 24 -9.93 -7.55 24.39
N GLY A 25 -11.25 -7.79 24.30
CA GLY A 25 -12.15 -7.64 25.43
C GLY A 25 -12.14 -8.85 26.35
N ALA A 26 -12.75 -8.71 27.53
CA ALA A 26 -12.84 -9.79 28.53
C ALA A 26 -13.56 -11.05 28.02
N THR A 27 -14.45 -10.91 27.03
CA THR A 27 -15.21 -12.00 26.42
C THR A 27 -14.58 -12.54 25.14
N SER A 28 -13.47 -11.95 24.68
CA SER A 28 -12.80 -12.39 23.46
C SER A 28 -12.28 -13.82 23.61
N THR A 29 -12.42 -14.57 22.53
CA THR A 29 -12.11 -15.99 22.43
C THR A 29 -10.78 -16.24 21.74
N VAL A 30 -10.31 -17.48 21.83
CA VAL A 30 -9.18 -17.93 21.00
C VAL A 30 -9.50 -17.80 19.51
N ASP A 31 -10.74 -18.05 19.10
CA ASP A 31 -11.16 -17.91 17.69
C ASP A 31 -11.08 -16.44 17.23
N ASP A 32 -11.41 -15.48 18.09
CA ASP A 32 -11.26 -14.05 17.78
C ASP A 32 -9.79 -13.68 17.56
N LEU A 33 -8.88 -14.20 18.40
CA LEU A 33 -7.43 -14.02 18.24
C LEU A 33 -6.93 -14.64 16.93
N MET A 34 -7.28 -15.90 16.66
CA MET A 34 -6.89 -16.60 15.43
C MET A 34 -7.46 -15.93 14.17
N GLY A 35 -8.70 -15.43 14.27
CA GLY A 35 -9.36 -14.63 13.25
C GLY A 35 -8.61 -13.33 12.97
N GLN A 36 -8.23 -12.58 14.00
CA GLN A 36 -7.42 -11.38 13.84
C GLN A 36 -6.02 -11.68 13.28
N ILE A 37 -5.37 -12.78 13.70
CA ILE A 37 -4.09 -13.22 13.12
C ILE A 37 -4.27 -13.52 11.64
N ARG A 38 -5.33 -14.27 11.26
CA ARG A 38 -5.65 -14.57 9.86
C ARG A 38 -5.88 -13.28 9.07
N ASP A 39 -6.67 -12.36 9.60
CA ASP A 39 -7.08 -11.17 8.86
C ASP A 39 -5.93 -10.16 8.71
N VAL A 40 -5.03 -10.11 9.70
CA VAL A 40 -3.91 -9.16 9.72
C VAL A 40 -2.64 -9.69 9.07
N PHE A 41 -2.34 -10.99 9.22
CA PHE A 41 -1.14 -11.62 8.68
C PHE A 41 -1.43 -12.49 7.44
N HIS A 42 -2.70 -12.66 7.06
CA HIS A 42 -3.13 -13.50 5.93
C HIS A 42 -2.63 -14.94 6.01
N ILE A 43 -2.45 -15.46 7.22
CA ILE A 43 -2.07 -16.85 7.47
C ILE A 43 -3.38 -17.64 7.62
N PRO A 44 -3.72 -18.58 6.72
CA PRO A 44 -4.90 -19.41 6.89
C PRO A 44 -4.84 -20.19 8.20
N LEU A 45 -5.97 -20.42 8.85
CA LEU A 45 -6.04 -21.06 10.18
C LEU A 45 -5.30 -22.40 10.24
N GLN A 46 -5.35 -23.19 9.15
CA GLN A 46 -4.66 -24.48 9.03
C GLN A 46 -3.12 -24.40 9.02
N HIS A 47 -2.56 -23.20 8.87
CA HIS A 47 -1.12 -22.93 8.87
C HIS A 47 -0.70 -22.08 10.07
N GLN A 48 -1.60 -21.83 11.02
CA GLN A 48 -1.29 -21.09 12.24
C GLN A 48 -0.99 -22.08 13.36
N GLU A 49 0.28 -22.17 13.76
CA GLU A 49 0.64 -22.77 15.03
C GLU A 49 0.90 -21.66 16.05
N VAL A 50 0.01 -21.56 17.04
CA VAL A 50 0.04 -20.47 18.01
C VAL A 50 0.50 -20.98 19.36
N TYR A 51 1.53 -20.33 19.91
CA TYR A 51 2.18 -20.69 21.16
C TYR A 51 2.07 -19.54 22.15
N LEU A 52 1.75 -19.88 23.40
CA LEU A 52 1.83 -18.95 24.52
C LEU A 52 3.25 -18.95 25.11
N VAL A 53 3.91 -17.81 25.12
CA VAL A 53 5.22 -17.62 25.74
C VAL A 53 5.07 -16.67 26.93
N ARG A 54 5.35 -17.17 28.13
CA ARG A 54 5.30 -16.38 29.37
C ARG A 54 6.68 -15.81 29.70
N ALA A 55 6.69 -14.56 30.14
CA ALA A 55 7.92 -13.92 30.61
C ALA A 55 8.55 -14.72 31.76
N GLY A 56 9.84 -15.04 31.65
CA GLY A 56 10.61 -15.74 32.70
C GLY A 56 10.53 -17.28 32.67
N THR A 57 9.83 -17.90 31.74
CA THR A 57 9.86 -19.36 31.54
C THR A 57 10.45 -19.70 30.18
N GLU A 58 11.69 -20.21 30.15
CA GLU A 58 12.40 -20.52 28.89
C GLU A 58 11.74 -21.64 28.07
N THR A 59 10.86 -22.44 28.66
CA THR A 59 10.33 -23.64 28.01
C THR A 59 8.98 -24.04 28.59
N LYS A 60 7.89 -23.52 28.03
CA LYS A 60 6.61 -24.25 27.95
C LYS A 60 5.74 -23.60 26.86
N ASN A 61 5.98 -24.08 25.65
CA ASN A 61 5.13 -23.82 24.49
C ASN A 61 3.84 -24.63 24.67
N GLU A 62 2.84 -24.06 25.34
CA GLU A 62 1.49 -24.61 25.28
C GLU A 62 0.90 -24.22 23.92
N THR A 63 0.63 -25.21 23.08
CA THR A 63 -0.04 -24.99 21.79
C THR A 63 -1.48 -24.55 22.07
N LEU A 64 -1.89 -23.39 21.56
CA LEU A 64 -3.28 -22.93 21.68
C LEU A 64 -4.29 -23.92 21.06
N GLU A 65 -3.83 -24.86 20.25
CA GLU A 65 -4.65 -25.95 19.74
C GLU A 65 -5.30 -26.81 20.83
N GLN A 66 -4.64 -27.01 21.96
CA GLN A 66 -5.19 -27.72 23.12
C GLN A 66 -6.27 -26.89 23.86
N LEU A 67 -6.38 -25.61 23.50
CA LEU A 67 -7.16 -24.58 24.17
C LEU A 67 -8.26 -24.00 23.25
N LYS A 68 -8.53 -24.63 22.09
CA LYS A 68 -9.47 -24.21 21.01
C LYS A 68 -10.94 -23.97 21.44
N SER A 69 -11.28 -24.05 22.72
CA SER A 69 -12.61 -23.69 23.22
C SER A 69 -12.53 -22.90 24.54
N GLY A 70 -12.54 -21.58 24.42
CA GLY A 70 -12.60 -20.71 25.59
C GLY A 70 -12.35 -19.24 25.29
N THR A 71 -12.63 -18.42 26.30
CA THR A 71 -12.17 -17.03 26.34
C THR A 71 -10.67 -16.99 26.58
N LEU A 72 -10.01 -15.93 26.13
CA LEU A 72 -8.57 -15.70 26.36
C LEU A 72 -8.22 -15.80 27.85
N GLN A 73 -9.09 -15.29 28.72
CA GLN A 73 -8.92 -15.40 30.18
C GLN A 73 -8.97 -16.85 30.69
N LYS A 74 -9.89 -17.67 30.17
CA LYS A 74 -10.04 -19.08 30.59
C LYS A 74 -8.79 -19.90 30.24
N VAL A 75 -8.11 -19.52 29.16
CA VAL A 75 -6.85 -20.14 28.71
C VAL A 75 -5.63 -19.44 29.29
N ASN A 76 -5.82 -18.60 30.31
CA ASN A 76 -4.80 -17.88 31.07
C ASN A 76 -3.89 -17.00 30.21
N VAL A 77 -4.45 -16.39 29.16
CA VAL A 77 -3.80 -15.35 28.37
C VAL A 77 -4.00 -14.01 29.08
N THR A 78 -2.89 -13.31 29.32
CA THR A 78 -2.79 -12.05 30.09
C THR A 78 -2.00 -10.99 29.31
N ASN A 79 -1.91 -9.75 29.82
CA ASN A 79 -1.10 -8.69 29.19
C ASN A 79 0.41 -9.00 29.15
N GLU A 80 0.87 -9.96 29.95
CA GLU A 80 2.27 -10.40 29.99
C GLU A 80 2.55 -11.57 29.03
N SER A 81 1.51 -12.00 28.32
CA SER A 81 1.58 -13.10 27.38
C SER A 81 2.11 -12.63 26.03
N ASN A 82 3.15 -13.31 25.55
CA ASN A 82 3.58 -13.20 24.17
C ASN A 82 2.97 -14.35 23.38
N ILE A 83 2.40 -14.04 22.22
CA ILE A 83 1.83 -15.03 21.32
C ILE A 83 2.80 -15.21 20.17
N VAL A 84 3.23 -16.44 19.91
CA VAL A 84 4.11 -16.74 18.78
C VAL A 84 3.33 -17.52 17.74
N VAL A 85 3.30 -17.01 16.51
CA VAL A 85 2.67 -17.67 15.36
C VAL A 85 3.79 -18.20 14.46
N LYS A 86 3.95 -19.52 14.42
CA LYS A 86 4.83 -20.13 13.42
C LYS A 86 4.14 -20.18 12.08
N HIS A 87 4.89 -19.82 11.04
CA HIS A 87 4.40 -19.74 9.66
C HIS A 87 5.27 -20.55 8.68
N GLY A 88 5.98 -21.55 9.19
CA GLY A 88 6.95 -22.35 8.43
C GLY A 88 6.37 -23.06 7.20
N ASP A 89 5.08 -23.41 7.25
CA ASP A 89 4.38 -24.18 6.22
C ASP A 89 3.48 -23.35 5.30
N LEU A 90 3.76 -22.04 5.18
CA LEU A 90 3.04 -21.23 4.19
C LEU A 90 3.29 -21.80 2.78
N PRO A 91 2.25 -21.94 1.93
CA PRO A 91 2.38 -22.57 0.60
C PRO A 91 3.46 -21.97 -0.30
N TRP A 92 3.81 -20.70 -0.06
CA TRP A 92 4.84 -19.97 -0.80
C TRP A 92 6.21 -19.90 -0.12
N GLY A 93 6.37 -20.42 1.10
CA GLY A 93 7.66 -20.47 1.81
C GLY A 93 8.75 -21.21 1.03
N PRO A 94 8.48 -22.42 0.48
CA PRO A 94 9.42 -23.13 -0.38
C PRO A 94 9.80 -22.35 -1.64
N LEU A 95 8.84 -21.62 -2.23
CA LEU A 95 9.07 -20.78 -3.41
C LEU A 95 9.98 -19.58 -3.07
N TYR A 96 9.76 -18.93 -1.94
CA TYR A 96 10.62 -17.86 -1.44
C TYR A 96 12.07 -18.33 -1.26
N LYS A 97 12.27 -19.45 -0.53
CA LYS A 97 13.61 -20.02 -0.29
C LYS A 97 14.32 -20.34 -1.62
N LYS A 98 13.60 -20.94 -2.57
CA LYS A 98 14.12 -21.23 -3.92
C LYS A 98 14.53 -19.97 -4.68
N CYS A 99 13.69 -18.93 -4.65
CA CYS A 99 14.01 -17.65 -5.30
C CYS A 99 15.25 -16.99 -4.68
N VAL A 100 15.38 -16.98 -3.35
CA VAL A 100 16.58 -16.43 -2.67
C VAL A 100 17.83 -17.22 -3.06
N GLU A 101 17.76 -18.55 -3.05
CA GLU A 101 18.88 -19.41 -3.40
C GLU A 101 19.38 -19.17 -4.84
N ILE A 102 18.46 -19.10 -5.81
CA ILE A 102 18.80 -18.79 -7.20
C ILE A 102 19.36 -17.38 -7.30
N ALA A 103 18.77 -16.39 -6.62
CA ALA A 103 19.26 -15.02 -6.63
C ALA A 103 20.68 -14.88 -6.07
N MET A 104 21.08 -15.73 -5.11
CA MET A 104 22.43 -15.75 -4.56
C MET A 104 23.45 -16.43 -5.47
N LYS A 105 23.03 -17.43 -6.25
CA LYS A 105 23.93 -18.24 -7.10
C LYS A 105 24.04 -17.74 -8.54
N SER A 106 23.03 -17.06 -9.07
CA SER A 106 22.99 -16.59 -10.46
C SER A 106 23.55 -15.18 -10.64
N SER A 107 23.72 -14.75 -11.90
CA SER A 107 24.08 -13.38 -12.27
C SER A 107 23.14 -12.79 -13.32
N GLY A 108 23.24 -11.48 -13.57
CA GLY A 108 22.45 -10.79 -14.60
C GLY A 108 20.93 -10.85 -14.39
N ARG A 109 20.20 -11.15 -15.47
CA ARG A 109 18.72 -11.11 -15.51
C ARG A 109 18.06 -12.12 -14.57
N GLU A 110 18.62 -13.31 -14.46
CA GLU A 110 18.06 -14.39 -13.64
C GLU A 110 18.13 -14.05 -12.14
N ARG A 111 19.26 -13.50 -11.68
CA ARG A 111 19.41 -12.98 -10.32
C ARG A 111 18.37 -11.91 -10.00
N MET A 112 18.17 -10.97 -10.92
CA MET A 112 17.22 -9.87 -10.72
C MET A 112 15.76 -10.37 -10.63
N LEU A 113 15.35 -11.28 -11.52
CA LEU A 113 13.99 -11.82 -11.51
C LEU A 113 13.69 -12.60 -10.23
N ASN A 114 14.62 -13.44 -9.79
CA ASN A 114 14.45 -14.22 -8.57
C ASN A 114 14.53 -13.36 -7.31
N ALA A 115 15.39 -12.34 -7.26
CA ALA A 115 15.41 -11.37 -6.17
C ALA A 115 14.08 -10.59 -6.08
N GLN A 116 13.51 -10.17 -7.21
CA GLN A 116 12.21 -9.51 -7.26
C GLN A 116 11.10 -10.41 -6.73
N GLU A 117 11.07 -11.67 -7.16
CA GLU A 117 10.05 -12.61 -6.71
C GLU A 117 10.19 -12.94 -5.22
N ALA A 118 11.43 -13.12 -4.73
CA ALA A 118 11.70 -13.29 -3.30
C ALA A 118 11.23 -12.08 -2.49
N VAL A 119 11.47 -10.86 -2.96
CA VAL A 119 11.00 -9.64 -2.29
C VAL A 119 9.47 -9.59 -2.25
N LYS A 120 8.76 -9.92 -3.33
CA LYS A 120 7.29 -9.98 -3.32
C LYS A 120 6.77 -10.96 -2.29
N LEU A 121 7.35 -12.16 -2.24
CA LEU A 121 6.96 -13.20 -1.29
C LEU A 121 7.28 -12.80 0.16
N HIS A 122 8.41 -12.12 0.39
CA HIS A 122 8.76 -11.55 1.69
C HIS A 122 7.83 -10.40 2.09
N MET A 123 7.43 -9.55 1.15
CA MET A 123 6.47 -8.46 1.41
C MET A 123 5.08 -8.96 1.76
N ARG A 124 4.66 -10.11 1.20
CA ARG A 124 3.44 -10.82 1.65
C ARG A 124 3.51 -11.23 3.12
N LEU A 125 4.70 -11.57 3.64
CA LEU A 125 4.92 -11.92 5.05
C LEU A 125 5.00 -10.70 5.97
N MET A 126 5.67 -9.63 5.53
CA MET A 126 6.04 -8.48 6.36
C MET A 126 5.01 -7.35 6.42
N LYS A 127 3.90 -7.45 5.66
CA LYS A 127 2.81 -6.47 5.59
C LYS A 127 3.16 -5.18 4.83
N LYS A 128 2.70 -5.09 3.58
CA LYS A 128 2.18 -3.88 2.92
C LYS A 128 1.46 -4.33 1.64
N MET A 129 0.24 -4.83 1.79
CA MET A 129 -0.69 -4.97 0.67
C MET A 129 -2.05 -4.42 1.12
N GLU A 130 -2.08 -3.12 1.42
CA GLU A 130 -2.89 -2.34 0.50
C GLU A 130 -2.00 -2.23 -0.72
N GLU A 131 -2.36 -2.90 -1.82
CA GLU A 131 -1.73 -2.54 -3.09
C GLU A 131 -2.07 -1.07 -3.27
N THR A 132 -1.13 -0.19 -2.92
CA THR A 132 -1.26 1.22 -3.20
C THR A 132 -1.26 1.34 -4.71
N LYS A 133 -2.45 1.41 -5.29
CA LYS A 133 -2.63 1.64 -6.72
C LYS A 133 -2.19 3.07 -6.98
N TYR A 134 -1.58 3.31 -8.12
CA TYR A 134 -1.22 4.66 -8.53
C TYR A 134 -1.82 4.95 -9.90
N ASN A 135 -2.38 6.14 -10.07
CA ASN A 135 -2.58 6.71 -11.39
C ASN A 135 -1.27 7.36 -11.82
N VAL A 136 -0.76 6.98 -13.00
CA VAL A 136 0.52 7.47 -13.51
C VAL A 136 0.29 8.28 -14.77
N LYS A 137 0.58 9.58 -14.72
CA LYS A 137 0.64 10.47 -15.88
C LYS A 137 2.07 10.54 -16.41
N CYS A 138 2.24 10.32 -17.70
CA CYS A 138 3.55 10.30 -18.36
C CYS A 138 3.76 11.52 -19.26
N HIS A 139 4.91 12.19 -19.10
CA HIS A 139 5.37 13.28 -19.95
C HIS A 139 6.64 12.87 -20.67
N HIS A 140 6.55 12.68 -21.99
CA HIS A 140 7.71 12.42 -22.85
C HIS A 140 8.18 13.72 -23.49
N PHE A 141 9.48 14.04 -23.50
CA PHE A 141 10.02 15.25 -24.14
C PHE A 141 11.47 15.03 -24.61
N GLY A 142 11.91 15.65 -25.72
CA GLY A 142 13.25 15.41 -26.28
C GLY A 142 13.46 15.90 -27.72
N SER A 143 14.70 15.82 -28.23
CA SER A 143 15.21 16.67 -29.34
C SER A 143 14.87 16.26 -30.78
N ARG A 144 13.89 15.39 -31.03
CA ARG A 144 13.52 15.05 -32.42
C ARG A 144 12.21 15.69 -32.86
N ALA A 145 12.42 16.75 -33.63
CA ALA A 145 11.53 17.37 -34.62
C ALA A 145 10.39 18.24 -34.06
N TRP A 146 10.64 19.54 -34.21
CA TRP A 146 9.76 20.69 -34.24
C TRP A 146 8.65 20.59 -35.32
N SER A 147 7.99 19.46 -35.52
CA SER A 147 6.90 19.40 -36.50
C SER A 147 5.86 18.33 -36.21
N ASN A 148 4.62 18.82 -36.17
CA ASN A 148 3.34 18.11 -36.22
C ASN A 148 2.78 17.65 -34.86
N SER A 149 2.26 18.63 -34.13
CA SER A 149 0.93 18.62 -33.48
C SER A 149 0.52 17.47 -32.54
N GLY A 150 1.42 16.70 -31.94
CA GLY A 150 1.00 15.67 -31.00
C GLY A 150 2.04 14.96 -30.14
N LYS A 151 3.25 15.49 -29.96
CA LYS A 151 4.34 14.73 -29.32
C LYS A 151 5.10 15.55 -28.28
N GLY A 152 4.65 15.42 -27.04
CA GLY A 152 5.49 15.39 -25.85
C GLY A 152 6.05 16.72 -25.35
N GLN A 153 5.35 17.35 -24.40
CA GLN A 153 5.87 18.49 -23.65
C GLN A 153 6.35 18.04 -22.26
N PRO A 154 7.41 18.67 -21.71
CA PRO A 154 7.69 18.53 -20.30
C PRO A 154 6.45 18.94 -19.50
N PRO A 155 6.24 18.36 -18.31
CA PRO A 155 5.13 18.78 -17.46
C PRO A 155 5.27 20.28 -17.18
N ASP A 156 4.15 21.00 -17.25
CA ASP A 156 4.13 22.40 -16.87
C ASP A 156 4.46 22.50 -15.37
N ILE A 157 5.30 23.46 -14.98
CA ILE A 157 5.58 23.71 -13.57
C ILE A 157 4.29 24.01 -12.79
N LYS A 158 3.30 24.63 -13.46
CA LYS A 158 1.97 24.85 -12.91
C LYS A 158 1.28 23.54 -12.56
N GLU A 159 1.36 22.55 -13.43
CA GLU A 159 0.77 21.23 -13.21
C GLU A 159 1.39 20.56 -11.98
N LEU A 160 2.71 20.58 -11.85
CA LEU A 160 3.41 20.02 -10.68
C LEU A 160 3.02 20.73 -9.40
N TYR A 161 2.92 22.06 -9.45
CA TYR A 161 2.47 22.85 -8.32
C TYR A 161 1.02 22.52 -7.94
N CYS A 162 0.12 22.36 -8.92
CA CYS A 162 -1.27 22.02 -8.68
C CYS A 162 -1.40 20.68 -7.96
N TYR A 163 -0.76 19.61 -8.45
CA TYR A 163 -0.81 18.30 -7.77
C TYR A 163 -0.33 18.39 -6.32
N LYS A 164 0.77 19.12 -6.08
CA LYS A 164 1.31 19.24 -4.73
C LYS A 164 0.43 20.10 -3.83
N LEU A 165 -0.16 21.17 -4.35
CA LEU A 165 -1.05 22.03 -3.58
C LEU A 165 -2.36 21.32 -3.23
N LEU A 166 -2.96 20.61 -4.19
CA LEU A 166 -4.17 19.81 -3.96
C LEU A 166 -3.94 18.76 -2.87
N GLU A 167 -2.78 18.08 -2.86
CA GLU A 167 -2.38 17.19 -1.77
C GLU A 167 -2.26 17.92 -0.42
N LEU A 168 -1.62 19.10 -0.39
CA LEU A 168 -1.38 19.85 0.86
C LEU A 168 -2.66 20.39 1.51
N ILE A 169 -3.71 20.63 0.72
CA ILE A 169 -5.01 21.10 1.21
C ILE A 169 -6.04 19.96 1.33
N ASP A 170 -5.61 18.70 1.18
CA ASP A 170 -6.41 17.49 1.36
C ASP A 170 -7.61 17.34 0.39
N VAL A 171 -7.51 17.94 -0.79
CA VAL A 171 -8.52 17.84 -1.86
C VAL A 171 -8.03 17.03 -3.06
N GLY A 172 -6.80 16.51 -3.00
CA GLY A 172 -6.22 15.67 -4.04
C GLY A 172 -5.33 14.57 -3.47
N PRO A 173 -5.05 13.53 -4.26
CA PRO A 173 -4.28 12.37 -3.81
C PRO A 173 -2.81 12.71 -3.55
N HIS A 174 -2.17 11.90 -2.71
CA HIS A 174 -0.72 11.98 -2.50
C HIS A 174 0.03 11.85 -3.83
N SER A 175 0.88 12.82 -4.12
CA SER A 175 1.52 12.99 -5.42
C SER A 175 3.04 12.82 -5.33
N GLN A 176 3.59 12.01 -6.22
CA GLN A 176 5.02 11.73 -6.33
C GLN A 176 5.53 12.02 -7.74
N PHE A 177 6.62 12.78 -7.81
CA PHE A 177 7.25 13.16 -9.07
C PHE A 177 8.47 12.28 -9.34
N ILE A 178 8.38 11.44 -10.35
CA ILE A 178 9.44 10.53 -10.75
C ILE A 178 10.24 11.19 -11.86
N LEU A 179 11.40 11.74 -11.46
CA LEU A 179 12.31 12.41 -12.37
C LEU A 179 13.03 11.41 -13.29
N PRO A 180 13.31 11.81 -14.55
CA PRO A 180 14.08 10.99 -15.48
C PRO A 180 15.46 10.67 -14.93
N LYS A 181 15.81 9.37 -14.86
CA LYS A 181 17.16 8.91 -14.47
C LYS A 181 18.09 8.69 -15.67
N LYS A 182 17.53 8.47 -16.87
CA LYS A 182 18.28 8.21 -18.11
C LYS A 182 17.51 8.74 -19.32
N VAL A 183 18.23 9.22 -20.32
CA VAL A 183 17.69 9.48 -21.66
C VAL A 183 17.68 8.15 -22.41
N VAL A 184 16.51 7.72 -22.89
CA VAL A 184 16.36 6.51 -23.71
C VAL A 184 15.98 6.95 -25.11
N ASP A 185 16.77 6.57 -26.11
CA ASP A 185 16.49 6.83 -27.54
C ASP A 185 16.07 8.28 -27.86
N SER A 186 16.83 9.27 -27.36
CA SER A 186 16.60 10.72 -27.52
C SER A 186 15.32 11.29 -26.86
N LYS A 187 14.64 10.48 -26.04
CA LYS A 187 13.47 10.88 -25.24
C LYS A 187 13.80 10.86 -23.75
N THR A 188 13.38 11.91 -23.07
CA THR A 188 13.36 12.03 -21.62
C THR A 188 11.92 11.86 -21.17
N SER A 189 11.68 11.09 -20.11
CA SER A 189 10.34 10.87 -19.57
C SER A 189 10.30 11.25 -18.10
N MET A 190 9.29 12.04 -17.72
CA MET A 190 8.93 12.28 -16.34
C MET A 190 7.57 11.68 -16.06
N TYR A 191 7.37 11.17 -14.85
CA TYR A 191 6.09 10.61 -14.44
C TYR A 191 5.57 11.33 -13.20
N ILE A 192 4.27 11.58 -13.18
CA ILE A 192 3.53 12.01 -12.00
C ILE A 192 2.72 10.80 -11.55
N ALA A 193 3.07 10.23 -10.41
CA ALA A 193 2.35 9.14 -9.79
C ALA A 193 1.48 9.70 -8.67
N THR A 194 0.19 9.41 -8.70
CA THR A 194 -0.76 9.82 -7.66
C THR A 194 -1.38 8.59 -7.03
N GLU A 195 -1.38 8.53 -5.71
CA GLU A 195 -1.95 7.42 -4.96
C GLU A 195 -3.46 7.34 -5.23
N TRP A 196 -3.93 6.15 -5.60
CA TRP A 196 -5.34 5.90 -5.78
C TRP A 196 -5.99 5.86 -4.41
N ASN A 197 -7.05 6.65 -4.24
CA ASN A 197 -7.87 6.61 -3.06
C ASN A 197 -9.24 6.01 -3.42
N ASP A 198 -9.56 4.84 -2.85
CA ASP A 198 -10.83 4.14 -3.08
C ASP A 198 -12.04 4.91 -2.50
N ASP A 199 -11.80 5.94 -1.67
CA ASP A 199 -12.82 6.86 -1.17
C ASP A 199 -13.13 8.01 -2.14
N PHE A 200 -12.48 8.09 -3.31
CA PHE A 200 -12.87 9.06 -4.33
C PHE A 200 -14.20 8.69 -4.99
N VAL A 201 -15.19 9.59 -4.91
CA VAL A 201 -16.48 9.44 -5.58
C VAL A 201 -16.59 10.48 -6.71
N PRO A 202 -16.42 10.09 -7.99
CA PRO A 202 -16.51 11.03 -9.10
C PRO A 202 -17.95 11.51 -9.30
N ILE A 203 -18.13 12.74 -9.77
CA ILE A 203 -19.46 13.30 -10.10
C ILE A 203 -20.20 12.38 -11.07
N SER A 204 -19.51 11.77 -12.04
CA SER A 204 -20.11 10.86 -13.02
C SER A 204 -20.74 9.59 -12.42
N SER A 205 -20.34 9.20 -11.20
CA SER A 205 -20.90 8.04 -10.50
C SER A 205 -22.18 8.36 -9.72
N ILE A 206 -22.50 9.65 -9.56
CA ILE A 206 -23.59 10.12 -8.72
C ILE A 206 -24.88 10.16 -9.54
N LYS A 207 -25.89 9.42 -9.10
CA LYS A 207 -27.12 9.18 -9.87
C LYS A 207 -28.25 10.16 -9.56
N GLU A 208 -28.25 10.77 -8.39
CA GLU A 208 -29.27 11.73 -7.98
C GLU A 208 -28.61 13.08 -7.66
N GLU A 209 -29.12 14.17 -8.25
CA GLU A 209 -28.52 15.53 -8.10
C GLU A 209 -28.41 16.00 -6.65
N LYS A 210 -29.24 15.46 -5.75
CA LYS A 210 -29.22 15.77 -4.31
C LYS A 210 -28.02 15.19 -3.56
N ASP A 211 -27.26 14.27 -4.18
CA ASP A 211 -26.16 13.55 -3.54
C ASP A 211 -24.81 14.28 -3.68
N VAL A 212 -24.74 15.33 -4.51
CA VAL A 212 -23.63 16.32 -4.50
C VAL A 212 -24.12 17.58 -3.82
N SER A 213 -23.44 18.01 -2.77
CA SER A 213 -23.79 19.27 -2.11
C SER A 213 -23.42 20.47 -3.00
N VAL A 214 -24.22 21.53 -2.95
CA VAL A 214 -23.88 22.82 -3.59
C VAL A 214 -22.50 23.32 -3.11
N GLU A 215 -22.14 23.03 -1.86
CA GLU A 215 -20.85 23.37 -1.27
C GLU A 215 -19.68 22.71 -2.03
N VAL A 216 -19.79 21.42 -2.38
CA VAL A 216 -18.77 20.71 -3.17
C VAL A 216 -18.61 21.32 -4.57
N LEU A 217 -19.73 21.63 -5.24
CA LEU A 217 -19.68 22.25 -6.57
C LEU A 217 -19.00 23.62 -6.54
N VAL A 218 -19.28 24.43 -5.51
CA VAL A 218 -18.63 25.74 -5.33
C VAL A 218 -17.13 25.57 -5.05
N GLN A 219 -16.75 24.62 -4.20
CA GLN A 219 -15.34 24.32 -3.94
C GLN A 219 -14.60 23.92 -5.22
N LEU A 220 -15.16 23.00 -6.01
CA LEU A 220 -14.57 22.56 -7.28
C LEU A 220 -14.41 23.71 -8.28
N LEU A 221 -15.43 24.58 -8.38
CA LEU A 221 -15.37 25.75 -9.26
C LEU A 221 -14.30 26.76 -8.82
N LEU A 222 -14.19 27.02 -7.51
CA LEU A 222 -13.15 27.89 -6.96
C LEU A 222 -11.75 27.30 -7.15
N LEU A 223 -11.56 26.00 -6.88
CA LEU A 223 -10.29 25.31 -7.09
C LEU A 223 -9.89 25.33 -8.57
N GLY A 224 -10.82 25.01 -9.48
CA GLY A 224 -10.60 25.08 -10.92
C GLY A 224 -10.17 26.47 -11.38
N ALA A 225 -10.86 27.51 -10.89
CA ALA A 225 -10.55 28.89 -11.24
C ALA A 225 -9.20 29.37 -10.67
N PHE A 226 -8.90 29.09 -9.39
CA PHE A 226 -7.68 29.55 -8.73
C PHE A 226 -6.43 28.82 -9.20
N LEU A 227 -6.56 27.52 -9.49
CA LEU A 227 -5.46 26.67 -9.91
C LEU A 227 -5.33 26.60 -11.43
N PHE A 228 -6.22 27.25 -12.18
CA PHE A 228 -6.28 27.21 -13.65
C PHE A 228 -6.31 25.75 -14.17
N ILE A 229 -7.14 24.92 -13.53
CA ILE A 229 -7.32 23.52 -13.94
C ILE A 229 -8.36 23.50 -15.06
N ASP A 230 -7.88 23.51 -16.29
CA ASP A 230 -8.73 23.57 -17.49
C ASP A 230 -9.41 22.23 -17.80
N ASP A 231 -8.92 21.12 -17.23
CA ASP A 231 -9.36 19.75 -17.52
C ASP A 231 -10.26 19.14 -16.43
N LEU A 232 -10.98 19.95 -15.66
CA LEU A 232 -11.99 19.43 -14.73
C LEU A 232 -13.14 18.75 -15.49
N HIS A 233 -13.31 17.46 -15.25
CA HIS A 233 -14.30 16.59 -15.86
C HIS A 233 -15.04 15.78 -14.77
N PRO A 234 -16.32 15.43 -14.96
CA PRO A 234 -17.07 14.64 -13.97
C PRO A 234 -16.43 13.32 -13.52
N ASP A 235 -15.45 12.78 -14.27
CA ASP A 235 -14.72 11.55 -13.92
C ASP A 235 -13.47 11.79 -13.06
N ASN A 236 -12.99 13.03 -13.00
CA ASN A 236 -11.74 13.40 -12.33
C ASN A 236 -11.98 14.41 -11.19
N CYS A 237 -13.20 14.94 -11.05
CA CYS A 237 -13.64 15.72 -9.91
C CYS A 237 -14.87 15.10 -9.24
N GLY A 238 -15.04 15.40 -7.95
CA GLY A 238 -16.06 14.77 -7.12
C GLY A 238 -15.91 15.16 -5.65
N GLN A 239 -16.20 14.20 -4.78
CA GLN A 239 -16.09 14.35 -3.33
C GLN A 239 -15.42 13.15 -2.69
N TRP A 240 -14.87 13.33 -1.49
CA TRP A 240 -14.47 12.18 -0.67
C TRP A 240 -15.69 11.48 -0.11
N LYS A 241 -15.67 10.15 -0.14
CA LYS A 241 -16.74 9.29 0.33
C LYS A 241 -17.13 9.64 1.77
N ASP A 242 -18.43 9.70 2.03
CA ASP A 242 -18.99 10.02 3.34
C ASP A 242 -18.60 11.42 3.88
N THR A 243 -18.11 12.32 3.03
CA THR A 243 -17.78 13.72 3.37
C THR A 243 -18.55 14.72 2.50
N LYS A 244 -18.35 16.01 2.77
CA LYS A 244 -18.75 17.14 1.89
C LYS A 244 -17.54 17.90 1.34
N ASP A 245 -16.40 17.23 1.30
CA ASP A 245 -15.15 17.83 0.88
C ASP A 245 -14.91 17.50 -0.59
N ALA A 246 -14.53 18.52 -1.35
CA ALA A 246 -14.24 18.36 -2.77
C ALA A 246 -12.99 17.49 -2.96
N ALA A 247 -13.02 16.67 -4.01
CA ALA A 247 -11.90 15.82 -4.40
C ALA A 247 -11.61 15.99 -5.89
N ILE A 248 -10.33 16.16 -6.23
CA ILE A 248 -9.81 16.27 -7.59
C ILE A 248 -8.70 15.23 -7.75
N THR A 249 -8.88 14.32 -8.70
CA THR A 249 -7.92 13.27 -9.05
C THR A 249 -7.47 13.44 -10.50
N PRO A 250 -6.28 12.95 -10.89
CA PRO A 250 -5.91 12.90 -12.30
C PRO A 250 -6.86 12.02 -13.10
N GLU A 251 -7.12 12.42 -14.34
CA GLU A 251 -7.92 11.62 -15.28
C GLU A 251 -7.34 10.21 -15.43
N LYS A 252 -8.21 9.20 -15.29
CA LYS A 252 -7.85 7.80 -15.43
C LYS A 252 -7.56 7.48 -16.91
N LYS A 253 -6.29 7.54 -17.29
CA LYS A 253 -5.90 7.15 -18.65
C LYS A 253 -5.88 5.63 -18.85
N SER A 254 -6.13 5.22 -20.10
CA SER A 254 -6.35 3.83 -20.53
C SER A 254 -5.22 2.85 -20.13
N GLU A 255 -5.55 1.57 -19.97
CA GLU A 255 -4.61 0.47 -19.64
C GLU A 255 -3.35 0.40 -20.53
N ARG A 256 -3.41 0.97 -21.73
CA ARG A 256 -2.29 1.00 -22.68
C ARG A 256 -1.12 1.84 -22.16
N GLU A 257 -1.38 2.97 -21.50
CA GLU A 257 -0.33 3.85 -20.97
C GLU A 257 0.29 3.29 -19.68
N GLN A 258 -0.47 2.51 -18.92
CA GLN A 258 0.03 1.78 -17.74
C GLN A 258 1.04 0.69 -18.13
N LYS A 259 0.85 0.04 -19.30
CA LYS A 259 1.80 -0.94 -19.84
C LYS A 259 3.13 -0.30 -20.26
N ASP A 260 3.10 0.94 -20.78
CA ASP A 260 4.31 1.67 -21.17
C ASP A 260 5.13 2.16 -19.96
N PHE A 261 4.49 2.43 -18.82
CA PHE A 261 5.19 2.65 -17.55
C PHE A 261 5.91 1.38 -17.07
N ALA A 262 5.23 0.23 -17.10
CA ALA A 262 5.78 -1.04 -16.64
C ALA A 262 7.00 -1.53 -17.46
N THR A 263 7.09 -1.14 -18.73
CA THR A 263 8.19 -1.50 -19.64
C THR A 263 9.37 -0.53 -19.59
N ASN A 264 9.13 0.77 -19.38
CA ASN A 264 10.17 1.81 -19.44
C ASN A 264 10.70 2.29 -18.08
N SER A 265 9.95 2.10 -16.99
CA SER A 265 10.44 2.31 -15.64
C SER A 265 10.95 0.98 -15.09
N PRO A 266 12.27 0.73 -14.97
CA PRO A 266 12.75 -0.38 -14.16
C PRO A 266 12.22 -0.17 -12.75
N ARG A 267 11.20 -0.99 -12.40
CA ARG A 267 10.37 -0.92 -11.19
C ARG A 267 11.11 -0.30 -10.01
N MET A 268 10.91 1.00 -9.83
CA MET A 268 11.40 1.70 -8.65
C MET A 268 10.46 1.38 -7.50
N PHE A 269 10.98 0.63 -6.54
CA PHE A 269 10.44 0.61 -5.20
C PHE A 269 10.50 2.03 -4.63
N ILE A 270 9.34 2.60 -4.33
CA ILE A 270 9.25 3.81 -3.52
C ILE A 270 8.81 3.34 -2.13
N PRO A 271 9.73 3.18 -1.17
CA PRO A 271 9.32 2.89 0.19
C PRO A 271 8.52 4.09 0.69
N SER A 272 7.23 3.89 0.99
CA SER A 272 6.45 4.88 1.73
C SER A 272 7.08 5.04 3.11
N VAL A 273 7.76 6.17 3.31
CA VAL A 273 8.28 6.61 4.60
C VAL A 273 7.08 7.12 5.40
N PRO A 274 6.79 6.57 6.59
CA PRO A 274 5.74 7.11 7.44
C PRO A 274 6.04 8.57 7.79
N LEU A 275 5.04 9.45 7.72
CA LEU A 275 5.13 10.87 8.07
C LEU A 275 5.61 11.13 9.52
N SER A 276 5.70 10.11 10.38
CA SER A 276 6.11 10.25 11.78
C SER A 276 7.60 10.54 12.02
N LYS A 277 8.41 10.81 10.98
CA LYS A 277 9.85 11.13 11.14
C LYS A 277 10.34 12.40 10.46
N GLN A 278 9.47 13.32 10.05
CA GLN A 278 9.91 14.64 9.53
C GLN A 278 9.77 15.82 10.51
N GLN A 279 9.38 15.58 11.75
CA GLN A 279 9.48 16.59 12.81
C GLN A 279 10.67 16.29 13.71
N GLN A 280 11.88 16.50 13.19
CA GLN A 280 13.11 16.74 13.95
C GLN A 280 14.22 17.03 12.94
N LEU A 281 14.25 18.27 12.43
CA LEU A 281 15.43 18.99 11.96
C LEU A 281 15.05 20.47 11.85
#